data_AF-A0A7W8F5C1-F1
#
_entry.id   AF-A0A7W8F5C1-F1
#
_cell.length_a   1.000
_cell.length_b   1.000
_cell.length_c   1.000
_cell.angle_alpha   90.00
_cell.angle_beta   90.00
_cell.angle_gamma   90.00
#
_symmetry.space_group_name_H-M   'P 1'
#
loop_
_entity.id
_entity.type
_entity.pdbx_description
1 polymer ?
#
loop_
_entity_poly.entity_id
_entity_poly.type
_entity_poly.pdbx_seq_one_letter_code
_entity_poly.pdbx_strand_id
1 'polypeptide(L)' 'YRLEETGQAAYDVHRNLHQGKVGVLALAPEEGMGVRDEETRARHIDAINRFRNV' A
#
# COMPACT_ATOMS: atom_id res chain seq x y z
N TYR A 1 6.51 2.02 -2.48
CA TYR A 1 7.29 2.38 -3.68
C TYR A 1 6.75 3.66 -4.26
N ARG A 2 7.63 4.59 -4.64
CA ARG A 2 7.33 5.72 -5.52
C ARG A 2 7.25 5.24 -6.97
N LEU A 3 6.69 6.04 -7.86
CA LEU A 3 6.49 5.68 -9.27
C LEU A 3 7.79 5.28 -9.96
N GLU A 4 8.87 5.99 -9.66
CA GLU A 4 10.23 5.73 -10.13
C GLU A 4 10.81 4.37 -9.67
N GLU A 5 10.23 3.76 -8.63
CA GLU A 5 10.66 2.47 -8.06
C GLU A 5 9.78 1.29 -8.53
N THR A 6 8.94 1.48 -9.54
CA THR A 6 8.03 0.43 -10.04
C THR A 6 8.77 -0.84 -10.48
N GLY A 7 10.00 -0.71 -10.98
CA GLY A 7 10.85 -1.87 -11.30
C GLY A 7 11.18 -2.73 -10.09
N GLN A 8 11.47 -2.11 -8.95
CA GLN A 8 11.73 -2.82 -7.69
C GLN A 8 10.45 -3.49 -7.17
N ALA A 9 9.32 -2.78 -7.21
CA ALA A 9 8.01 -3.33 -6.84
C ALA A 9 7.67 -4.60 -7.65
N ALA A 10 7.92 -4.58 -8.97
CA ALA A 10 7.69 -5.73 -9.84
C ALA A 10 8.64 -6.89 -9.53
N TYR A 11 9.92 -6.61 -9.27
CA TYR A 11 10.90 -7.61 -8.87
C TYR A 11 10.50 -8.30 -7.57
N ASP A 12 10.05 -7.55 -6.57
CA ASP A 12 9.70 -8.08 -5.27
C ASP A 12 8.46 -8.99 -5.32
N VAL A 13 7.49 -8.68 -6.18
CA VAL A 13 6.38 -9.59 -6.49
C VAL A 13 6.88 -10.83 -7.22
N HIS A 14 7.70 -10.67 -8.27
CA HIS A 14 8.21 -11.78 -9.07
C HIS A 14 8.99 -12.81 -8.24
N ARG A 15 9.71 -12.35 -7.21
CA ARG A 15 10.51 -13.18 -6.31
C ARG A 15 9.76 -13.65 -5.06
N ASN A 16 8.47 -13.35 -4.94
CA ASN A 16 7.64 -13.65 -3.76
C ASN A 16 8.26 -13.12 -2.45
N LEU A 17 8.83 -11.92 -2.47
CA LEU A 17 9.51 -11.32 -1.31
C LEU A 17 8.56 -10.58 -0.35
N HIS A 18 7.26 -10.53 -0.66
CA HIS A 18 6.24 -9.86 0.15
C HIS A 18 5.01 -10.76 0.29
N GLN A 19 4.36 -10.69 1.46
CA GLN A 19 3.04 -11.28 1.64
C GLN A 19 1.95 -10.23 1.37
N GLY A 20 0.99 -10.58 0.52
CA GLY A 20 -0.12 -9.67 0.17
C GLY A 20 0.11 -8.91 -1.13
N LYS A 21 -0.15 -7.59 -1.12
CA LYS A 21 -0.10 -6.73 -2.31
C LYS A 21 0.97 -5.66 -2.16
N VAL A 22 1.60 -5.32 -3.27
CA VAL A 22 2.55 -4.20 -3.39
C VAL A 22 1.86 -3.01 -4.04
N GLY A 23 1.91 -1.84 -3.39
CA GLY A 23 1.36 -0.58 -3.91
C GLY A 23 2.43 0.39 -4.41
N VAL A 24 2.09 1.20 -5.41
CA VAL A 24 2.96 2.24 -5.99
C VAL A 24 2.24 3.59 -5.94
N LEU A 25 2.91 4.60 -5.38
CA LEU A 25 2.44 5.99 -5.40
C LEU A 25 2.73 6.60 -6.78
N ALA A 26 1.67 6.96 -7.52
CA ALA A 26 1.78 7.63 -8.82
C ALA A 26 1.73 9.16 -8.65
N LEU A 27 0.55 9.77 -8.83
CA LEU A 27 0.36 11.22 -8.62
C LEU A 27 0.21 11.60 -7.15
N ALA A 28 -0.03 10.64 -6.26
CA ALA A 28 -0.12 10.89 -4.84
C ALA A 28 1.28 11.19 -4.26
N PRO A 29 1.49 12.33 -3.58
CA PRO A 29 2.80 12.68 -3.04
C PRO A 29 3.23 11.80 -1.85
N GLU A 30 2.27 11.23 -1.11
CA GLU A 30 2.51 10.41 0.08
C GLU A 30 1.38 9.39 0.33
N GLU A 31 1.63 8.44 1.23
CA GLU A 31 0.61 7.49 1.71
C GLU A 31 -0.45 8.18 2.57
N GLY A 32 -1.60 7.53 2.75
CA GLY A 32 -2.64 7.99 3.68
C GLY A 32 -3.58 9.07 3.14
N MET A 33 -3.40 9.52 1.90
CA MET A 33 -4.29 10.49 1.26
C MET A 33 -5.56 9.86 0.67
N GLY A 34 -6.59 10.67 0.46
CA GLY A 34 -7.77 10.35 -0.37
C GLY A 34 -9.01 9.85 0.37
N VAL A 35 -8.92 9.66 1.69
CA VAL A 35 -10.06 9.31 2.54
C VAL A 35 -10.94 10.55 2.76
N ARG A 36 -12.25 10.39 2.66
CA ARG A 36 -13.24 11.46 2.92
C ARG A 36 -14.23 11.11 4.04
N ASP A 37 -14.37 9.82 4.34
CA ASP A 37 -15.14 9.30 5.45
C ASP A 37 -14.17 8.61 6.42
N GLU A 38 -13.69 9.40 7.39
CA GLU A 38 -12.73 8.94 8.40
C GLU A 38 -13.39 8.01 9.43
N GLU A 39 -14.68 8.19 9.71
CA GLU A 39 -15.39 7.39 10.71
C GLU A 39 -15.52 5.94 10.27
N THR A 40 -15.98 5.72 9.03
CA THR A 40 -16.05 4.37 8.46
C THR A 40 -14.66 3.74 8.37
N ARG A 41 -13.64 4.51 7.99
CA ARG A 41 -12.27 4.01 7.90
C ARG A 41 -11.73 3.59 9.28
N ALA A 42 -11.94 4.41 10.31
CA ALA A 42 -11.48 4.13 11.67
C ALA A 42 -12.07 2.83 12.21
N ARG A 43 -13.36 2.57 11.97
CA ARG A 43 -14.03 1.32 12.38
C ARG A 43 -13.38 0.05 11.80
N HIS A 44 -12.74 0.15 10.63
CA HIS A 44 -12.19 -1.01 9.90
C HIS A 44 -10.65 -1.02 9.83
N ILE A 45 -9.97 -0.14 10.58
CA ILE A 45 -8.52 0.09 10.47
C ILE A 45 -7.69 -1.21 10.59
N ASP A 46 -8.02 -2.07 11.54
CA ASP A 46 -7.24 -3.28 11.81
C ASP A 46 -7.36 -4.31 10.68
N ALA A 47 -8.55 -4.42 10.10
CA ALA A 47 -8.78 -5.30 8.95
C ALA A 47 -8.06 -4.79 7.70
N ILE A 48 -8.05 -3.46 7.49
CA ILE A 48 -7.35 -2.80 6.37
C ILE A 48 -5.83 -3.01 6.47
N ASN A 49 -5.26 -2.88 7.67
CA ASN A 49 -3.82 -2.96 7.90
C ASN A 49 -3.27 -4.38 8.12
N ARG A 50 -4.09 -5.43 7.96
CA ARG A 50 -3.73 -6.83 8.28
C ARG A 50 -2.44 -7.33 7.63
N PHE A 51 -2.11 -6.86 6.43
CA PHE A 51 -0.92 -7.27 5.67
C PHE A 51 0.25 -6.29 5.78
N ARG A 52 0.16 -5.28 6.65
CA ARG A 52 1.26 -4.34 6.86
C ARG A 52 2.37 -5.03 7.65
N ASN A 53 3.58 -5.08 7.08
CA ASN A 53 4.80 -5.63 7.68
C ASN A 53 4.81 -7.15 7.93
N VAL A 54 4.15 -7.93 7.06
CA VAL A 54 4.12 -9.41 7.11
C VAL A 54 5.06 -10.01 6.07
#